data_AF-A0A7H1AMV3-F1
#
_entry.id   AF-A0A7H1AMV3-F1
#
_cell.length_a   1.000
_cell.length_b   1.000
_cell.length_c   1.000
_cell.angle_alpha   90.00
_cell.angle_beta   90.00
_cell.angle_gamma   90.00
#
_symmetry.space_group_name_H-M   'P 1'
#
loop_
_entity.id
_entity.type
_entity.pdbx_description
1 polymer ?
#
loop_
_entity_poly.entity_id
_entity_poly.type
_entity_poly.pdbx_seq_one_letter_code
_entity_poly.pdbx_strand_id
1 'polypeptide(L)'
;MYLKVAHGDDEQSMGWQPDKHVNDVLMGRVSPDDVGTYKDPHYARTIEITQEQYDKLREFSKAPAAYGFDPSYNAFWNGCTDFTWGALNHAGLHAKSLGVEFNSFEGIIQPTKNIPAIQSIEAPFPDSPLNKEDHNPMPKQTFEQWLYTSNDRALGDQVSKGVATLDAAHGRTPDEASERMCGSLFCLAKENGLSRVDHVLLSGPNAEGHTGTNVFVVQGEPSDPAHLRASMPTATAAQTPVHESMAQAERLTQTQQQAAQQQDHAQVQEQQAAAVRMG
;
A
#
# COMPACT_ATOMS: atom_id res chain seq x y z
N MET A 1 -3.21 -9.24 7.66
CA MET A 1 -4.66 -9.02 7.83
C MET A 1 -5.23 -10.21 8.58
N TYR A 2 -6.21 -10.01 9.44
CA TYR A 2 -6.86 -11.07 10.21
C TYR A 2 -8.33 -10.70 10.45
N LEU A 3 -9.13 -11.69 10.83
CA LEU A 3 -10.52 -11.53 11.25
C LEU A 3 -10.66 -11.87 12.73
N LYS A 4 -11.69 -11.30 13.37
CA LYS A 4 -12.16 -11.68 14.68
C LYS A 4 -13.67 -11.83 14.63
N VAL A 5 -14.19 -12.95 15.12
CA VAL A 5 -15.63 -13.13 15.36
C VAL A 5 -15.88 -13.27 16.85
N ALA A 6 -17.00 -12.73 17.33
CA ALA A 6 -17.36 -12.78 18.74
C ALA A 6 -18.87 -12.97 18.92
N HIS A 7 -19.27 -13.80 19.89
CA HIS A 7 -20.65 -13.95 20.33
C HIS A 7 -20.69 -14.17 21.86
N GLY A 8 -21.15 -13.16 22.61
CA GLY A 8 -21.06 -13.17 24.06
C GLY A 8 -19.60 -13.19 24.51
N ASP A 9 -19.23 -14.19 25.32
CA ASP A 9 -17.85 -14.40 25.80
C ASP A 9 -17.00 -15.27 24.86
N ASP A 10 -17.59 -15.86 23.80
CA ASP A 10 -16.88 -16.64 22.80
C ASP A 10 -16.25 -15.70 21.77
N GLU A 11 -14.93 -15.55 21.81
CA GLU A 11 -14.15 -14.81 20.81
C GLU A 11 -13.17 -15.73 20.09
N GLN A 12 -13.08 -15.58 18.77
CA GLN A 12 -12.12 -16.32 17.96
C GLN A 12 -11.41 -15.39 16.97
N SER A 13 -10.08 -15.38 17.02
CA SER A 13 -9.24 -14.77 15.99
C SER A 13 -8.95 -15.77 14.88
N MET A 14 -8.83 -15.25 13.66
CA MET A 14 -8.63 -16.03 12.45
C MET A 14 -7.66 -15.29 11.55
N GLY A 15 -6.42 -15.76 11.46
CA GLY A 15 -5.47 -15.26 10.47
C GLY A 15 -4.62 -16.38 9.87
N TRP A 16 -3.79 -16.04 8.89
CA TRP A 16 -2.98 -17.00 8.16
C TRP A 16 -1.51 -16.66 8.28
N GLN A 17 -0.73 -17.61 8.81
CA GLN A 17 0.69 -17.45 9.09
C GLN A 17 1.52 -18.55 8.41
N PRO A 18 2.81 -18.31 8.12
CA PRO A 18 3.73 -19.37 7.78
C PRO A 18 3.78 -20.45 8.89
N ASP A 19 3.88 -21.71 8.51
CA ASP A 19 4.08 -22.84 9.42
C ASP A 19 5.42 -23.52 9.15
N LYS A 20 5.40 -24.63 8.40
CA LYS A 20 6.56 -25.49 8.14
C LYS A 20 6.73 -25.77 6.66
N HIS A 21 7.93 -26.17 6.26
CA HIS A 21 8.16 -26.66 4.90
C HIS A 21 7.76 -28.14 4.80
N VAL A 22 7.08 -28.50 3.71
CA VAL A 22 6.79 -29.89 3.33
C VAL A 22 7.19 -30.04 1.86
N ASN A 23 8.20 -30.88 1.59
CA ASN A 23 8.74 -31.10 0.24
C ASN A 23 9.06 -29.77 -0.50
N ASP A 24 9.84 -28.90 0.15
CA ASP A 24 10.25 -27.57 -0.34
C ASP A 24 9.13 -26.54 -0.55
N VAL A 25 7.89 -26.85 -0.20
CA VAL A 25 6.78 -25.89 -0.19
C VAL A 25 6.55 -25.40 1.23
N LEU A 26 6.60 -24.08 1.44
CA LEU A 26 6.21 -23.46 2.71
C LEU A 26 4.69 -23.59 2.89
N MET A 27 4.26 -24.28 3.94
CA MET A 27 2.85 -24.41 4.29
C MET A 27 2.41 -23.25 5.18
N GLY A 28 1.13 -22.92 5.12
CA GLY A 28 0.51 -22.00 6.06
C GLY A 28 -0.31 -22.72 7.13
N ARG A 29 -0.67 -21.97 8.17
CA ARG A 29 -1.57 -22.41 9.23
C ARG A 29 -2.52 -21.29 9.63
N VAL A 30 -3.70 -21.68 10.09
CA VAL A 30 -4.61 -20.76 10.76
C VAL A 30 -4.05 -20.41 12.13
N SER A 31 -3.94 -19.11 12.41
CA SER A 31 -3.48 -18.56 13.68
C SER A 31 -4.69 -18.11 14.51
N PRO A 32 -4.92 -18.71 15.69
CA PRO A 32 -6.01 -18.31 16.59
C PRO A 32 -5.64 -17.13 17.51
N ASP A 33 -4.40 -16.66 17.45
CA ASP A 33 -3.84 -15.69 18.42
C ASP A 33 -3.44 -14.36 17.76
N ASP A 34 -3.88 -14.11 16.52
CA ASP A 34 -3.52 -12.91 15.77
C ASP A 34 -3.98 -11.63 16.47
N VAL A 35 -5.14 -11.65 17.14
CA VAL A 35 -5.60 -10.54 18.00
C VAL A 35 -4.62 -10.22 19.13
N GLY A 36 -3.91 -11.22 19.68
CA GLY A 36 -2.89 -11.00 20.70
C GLY A 36 -1.56 -10.47 20.15
N THR A 37 -1.30 -10.72 18.86
CA THR A 37 -0.04 -10.41 18.17
C THR A 37 -0.08 -9.05 17.47
N TYR A 38 -1.16 -8.75 16.75
CA TYR A 38 -1.37 -7.48 16.04
C TYR A 38 -2.06 -6.46 16.96
N LYS A 39 -1.28 -5.87 17.86
CA LYS A 39 -1.75 -4.82 18.76
C LYS A 39 -1.94 -3.52 17.98
N ASP A 40 -3.10 -2.89 18.13
CA ASP A 40 -3.45 -1.60 17.53
C ASP A 40 -3.28 -1.52 16.00
N PRO A 41 -4.07 -2.30 15.23
CA PRO A 41 -3.98 -2.28 13.77
C PRO A 41 -4.27 -0.86 13.25
N HIS A 42 -3.55 -0.45 12.19
CA HIS A 42 -3.77 0.86 11.54
C HIS A 42 -5.25 1.11 11.21
N TYR A 43 -5.96 0.07 10.82
CA TYR A 43 -7.38 0.09 10.53
C TYR A 43 -8.06 -1.14 11.10
N ALA A 44 -9.20 -0.96 11.76
CA ALA A 44 -10.11 -2.03 12.13
C ALA A 44 -11.56 -1.63 11.87
N ARG A 45 -12.34 -2.55 11.30
CA ARG A 45 -13.78 -2.40 11.12
C ARG A 45 -14.50 -3.52 11.84
N THR A 46 -15.46 -3.17 12.68
CA THR A 46 -16.39 -4.11 13.31
C THR A 46 -17.75 -3.93 12.67
N ILE A 47 -18.37 -5.03 12.25
CA ILE A 47 -19.75 -5.05 11.75
C ILE A 47 -20.52 -6.16 12.49
N GLU A 48 -21.79 -5.91 12.81
CA GLU A 48 -22.69 -6.96 13.24
C GLU A 48 -23.05 -7.86 12.05
N ILE A 49 -22.98 -9.17 12.25
CA ILE A 49 -23.21 -10.19 11.22
C ILE A 49 -24.29 -11.16 11.69
N THR A 50 -24.89 -11.90 10.74
CA THR A 50 -25.89 -12.92 11.07
C THR A 50 -25.23 -14.14 11.71
N GLN A 51 -26.02 -14.96 12.41
CA GLN A 51 -25.54 -16.24 12.96
C GLN A 51 -24.97 -17.15 11.85
N GLU A 52 -25.61 -17.18 10.68
CA GLU A 52 -25.12 -17.96 9.53
C GLU A 52 -23.74 -17.50 9.06
N GLN A 53 -23.52 -16.18 9.00
CA GLN A 53 -22.23 -15.61 8.62
C GLN A 53 -21.15 -15.91 9.68
N TYR A 54 -21.52 -15.79 10.97
CA TYR A 54 -20.65 -16.17 12.08
C TYR A 54 -20.19 -17.63 11.96
N ASP A 55 -21.12 -18.55 11.72
CA ASP A 55 -20.82 -19.98 11.60
C ASP A 55 -19.93 -20.27 10.38
N LYS A 56 -20.23 -19.68 9.21
CA LYS A 56 -19.43 -19.80 7.99
C LYS A 56 -17.99 -19.32 8.17
N LEU A 57 -17.76 -18.20 8.84
CA LEU A 57 -16.41 -17.69 9.13
C LEU A 57 -15.59 -18.68 9.98
N ARG A 58 -16.24 -19.30 10.98
CA ARG A 58 -15.61 -20.31 11.83
C ARG A 58 -15.36 -21.63 11.10
N GLU A 59 -16.30 -22.06 10.26
CA GLU A 59 -16.17 -23.24 9.42
C GLU A 59 -14.97 -23.12 8.46
N PHE A 60 -14.90 -22.01 7.73
CA PHE A 60 -13.76 -21.71 6.85
C PHE A 60 -12.44 -21.79 7.62
N SER A 61 -12.38 -21.21 8.81
CA SER A 61 -11.16 -21.20 9.62
C SER A 61 -10.73 -22.57 10.15
N LYS A 62 -11.65 -23.52 10.29
CA LYS A 62 -11.31 -24.89 10.71
C LYS A 62 -10.72 -25.69 9.56
N ALA A 63 -11.19 -25.46 8.34
CA ALA A 63 -10.82 -26.25 7.18
C ALA A 63 -10.82 -25.42 5.87
N PRO A 64 -9.91 -24.43 5.73
CA PRO A 64 -9.97 -23.49 4.60
C PRO A 64 -9.80 -24.22 3.26
N ALA A 65 -8.98 -25.30 3.23
CA ALA A 65 -8.79 -26.13 2.04
C ALA A 65 -10.06 -26.86 1.57
N ALA A 66 -11.02 -27.14 2.47
CA ALA A 66 -12.31 -27.72 2.08
C ALA A 66 -13.17 -26.74 1.27
N TYR A 67 -12.85 -25.44 1.33
CA TYR A 67 -13.55 -24.36 0.65
C TYR A 67 -12.69 -23.75 -0.48
N GLY A 68 -11.71 -24.48 -0.99
CA GLY A 68 -10.90 -24.09 -2.15
C GLY A 68 -9.71 -23.20 -1.86
N PHE A 69 -9.37 -22.97 -0.58
CA PHE A 69 -8.17 -22.21 -0.20
C PHE A 69 -6.92 -23.09 -0.30
N ASP A 70 -5.86 -22.58 -0.93
CA ASP A 70 -4.60 -23.31 -1.07
C ASP A 70 -3.86 -23.35 0.29
N PRO A 71 -3.46 -24.53 0.80
CA PRO A 71 -2.76 -24.66 2.09
C PRO A 71 -1.30 -24.22 2.07
N SER A 72 -0.71 -23.96 0.89
CA SER A 72 0.60 -23.36 0.79
C SER A 72 0.60 -21.95 1.38
N TYR A 73 1.77 -21.42 1.73
CA TYR A 73 1.90 -20.03 2.14
C TYR A 73 2.85 -19.33 1.17
N ASN A 74 2.37 -18.21 0.63
CA ASN A 74 3.24 -17.28 -0.06
C ASN A 74 2.80 -15.85 0.21
N ALA A 75 3.72 -15.05 0.74
CA ALA A 75 3.44 -13.65 1.08
C ALA A 75 2.94 -12.79 -0.09
N PHE A 76 3.16 -13.21 -1.35
CA PHE A 76 2.78 -12.47 -2.55
C PHE A 76 1.49 -12.93 -3.24
N TRP A 77 1.00 -14.15 -3.00
CA TRP A 77 -0.16 -14.71 -3.73
C TRP A 77 -1.00 -15.71 -2.94
N ASN A 78 -0.61 -16.05 -1.71
CA ASN A 78 -1.38 -16.89 -0.81
C ASN A 78 -1.03 -16.57 0.65
N GLY A 79 -1.35 -15.35 1.05
CA GLY A 79 -0.98 -14.76 2.32
C GLY A 79 -2.18 -14.45 3.22
N CYS A 80 -1.92 -13.66 4.26
CA CYS A 80 -2.93 -13.26 5.23
C CYS A 80 -4.09 -12.44 4.63
N THR A 81 -3.85 -11.76 3.50
CA THR A 81 -4.86 -11.02 2.76
C THR A 81 -5.83 -11.99 2.06
N ASP A 82 -5.30 -12.94 1.30
CA ASP A 82 -6.08 -13.92 0.53
C ASP A 82 -6.96 -14.78 1.45
N PHE A 83 -6.40 -15.23 2.59
CA PHE A 83 -7.17 -15.97 3.59
C PHE A 83 -8.35 -15.16 4.14
N THR A 84 -8.12 -13.88 4.42
CA THR A 84 -9.16 -13.00 4.96
C THR A 84 -10.30 -12.83 3.96
N TRP A 85 -9.97 -12.57 2.68
CA TRP A 85 -10.97 -12.44 1.63
C TRP A 85 -11.67 -13.76 1.30
N GLY A 86 -10.95 -14.88 1.32
CA GLY A 86 -11.54 -16.21 1.19
C GLY A 86 -12.61 -16.50 2.26
N ALA A 87 -12.30 -16.17 3.52
CA ALA A 87 -13.25 -16.30 4.62
C ALA A 87 -14.48 -15.39 4.46
N LEU A 88 -14.26 -14.11 4.13
CA LEU A 88 -15.34 -13.14 3.90
C LEU A 88 -16.25 -13.56 2.74
N ASN A 89 -15.66 -13.97 1.61
CA ASN A 89 -16.41 -14.46 0.45
C ASN A 89 -17.20 -15.73 0.77
N HIS A 90 -16.62 -16.67 1.52
CA HIS A 90 -17.33 -17.86 1.99
C HIS A 90 -18.54 -17.51 2.88
N ALA A 91 -18.42 -16.46 3.69
CA ALA A 91 -19.51 -15.94 4.51
C ALA A 91 -20.52 -15.07 3.74
N GLY A 92 -20.30 -14.77 2.46
CA GLY A 92 -21.17 -13.88 1.69
C GLY A 92 -21.01 -12.40 2.03
N LEU A 93 -19.86 -12.01 2.62
CA LEU A 93 -19.50 -10.63 2.92
C LEU A 93 -18.60 -10.10 1.80
N HIS A 94 -19.20 -9.50 0.78
CA HIS A 94 -18.50 -9.07 -0.43
C HIS A 94 -18.16 -7.58 -0.42
N ALA A 95 -16.99 -7.24 -0.96
CA ALA A 95 -16.65 -5.87 -1.28
C ALA A 95 -17.51 -5.37 -2.47
N LYS A 96 -17.85 -4.07 -2.44
CA LYS A 96 -18.57 -3.38 -3.50
C LYS A 96 -17.69 -2.30 -4.13
N SER A 97 -17.73 -2.14 -5.44
CA SER A 97 -17.24 -0.92 -6.10
C SER A 97 -18.29 -0.40 -7.06
N LEU A 98 -18.66 0.88 -6.92
CA LEU A 98 -19.65 1.55 -7.76
C LEU A 98 -20.99 0.79 -7.87
N GLY A 99 -21.41 0.10 -6.80
CA GLY A 99 -22.66 -0.68 -6.78
C GLY A 99 -22.56 -2.09 -7.37
N VAL A 100 -21.37 -2.55 -7.79
CA VAL A 100 -21.11 -3.91 -8.25
C VAL A 100 -20.41 -4.72 -7.16
N GLU A 101 -20.95 -5.89 -6.82
CA GLU A 101 -20.35 -6.85 -5.89
C GLU A 101 -19.24 -7.65 -6.58
N PHE A 102 -18.07 -7.74 -5.94
CA PHE A 102 -16.99 -8.60 -6.40
C PHE A 102 -16.97 -9.90 -5.60
N ASN A 103 -17.52 -10.96 -6.19
CA ASN A 103 -17.62 -12.28 -5.53
C ASN A 103 -16.27 -13.04 -5.46
N SER A 104 -15.26 -12.56 -6.18
CA SER A 104 -13.94 -13.20 -6.31
C SER A 104 -12.78 -12.23 -6.05
N PHE A 105 -13.01 -11.15 -5.31
CA PHE A 105 -11.91 -10.27 -4.92
C PHE A 105 -11.05 -10.98 -3.87
N GLU A 106 -9.81 -11.30 -4.24
CA GLU A 106 -8.83 -11.98 -3.36
C GLU A 106 -8.00 -10.99 -2.54
N GLY A 107 -8.14 -9.69 -2.82
CA GLY A 107 -7.47 -8.61 -2.11
C GLY A 107 -6.25 -8.05 -2.83
N ILE A 108 -5.68 -7.02 -2.23
CA ILE A 108 -4.41 -6.42 -2.65
C ILE A 108 -3.34 -6.88 -1.66
N ILE A 109 -2.20 -7.38 -2.14
CA ILE A 109 -1.11 -7.92 -1.29
C ILE A 109 -0.79 -7.00 -0.09
N GLN A 110 -0.76 -5.69 -0.33
CA GLN A 110 -0.54 -4.68 0.71
C GLN A 110 -1.79 -4.52 1.59
N PRO A 111 -1.72 -4.84 2.90
CA PRO A 111 -2.90 -4.82 3.77
C PRO A 111 -3.64 -3.48 3.79
N THR A 112 -2.90 -2.37 3.88
CA THR A 112 -3.47 -1.01 3.94
C THR A 112 -4.25 -0.62 2.67
N LYS A 113 -3.89 -1.18 1.51
CA LYS A 113 -4.62 -0.93 0.26
C LYS A 113 -5.98 -1.62 0.19
N ASN A 114 -6.29 -2.54 1.11
CA ASN A 114 -7.60 -3.19 1.19
C ASN A 114 -8.64 -2.35 1.95
N ILE A 115 -8.24 -1.25 2.62
CA ILE A 115 -9.16 -0.45 3.46
C ILE A 115 -10.43 -0.01 2.68
N PRO A 116 -10.35 0.55 1.45
CA PRO A 116 -11.56 0.95 0.73
C PRO A 116 -12.47 -0.25 0.40
N ALA A 117 -11.89 -1.40 0.08
CA ALA A 117 -12.65 -2.62 -0.18
C ALA A 117 -13.32 -3.14 1.11
N ILE A 118 -12.62 -3.10 2.25
CA ILE A 118 -13.21 -3.47 3.55
C ILE A 118 -14.34 -2.52 3.92
N GLN A 119 -14.18 -1.21 3.73
CA GLN A 119 -15.22 -0.19 3.99
C GLN A 119 -16.46 -0.39 3.11
N SER A 120 -16.27 -0.90 1.89
CA SER A 120 -17.37 -1.12 0.94
C SER A 120 -18.27 -2.31 1.26
N ILE A 121 -17.86 -3.20 2.17
CA ILE A 121 -18.69 -4.34 2.59
C ILE A 121 -19.96 -3.78 3.26
N GLU A 122 -21.12 -4.18 2.77
CA GLU A 122 -22.39 -3.78 3.37
C GLU A 122 -22.59 -4.51 4.70
N ALA A 123 -22.88 -3.75 5.75
CA ALA A 123 -23.19 -4.35 7.05
C ALA A 123 -24.57 -5.00 6.99
N PRO A 124 -24.72 -6.29 7.34
CA PRO A 124 -26.01 -6.96 7.39
C PRO A 124 -27.04 -6.25 8.28
N PHE A 125 -26.55 -5.55 9.31
CA PHE A 125 -27.34 -4.70 10.19
C PHE A 125 -26.75 -3.28 10.19
N PRO A 126 -27.11 -2.41 9.22
CA PRO A 126 -26.47 -1.10 9.05
C PRO A 126 -26.58 -0.19 10.27
N ASP A 127 -27.73 -0.21 10.95
CA ASP A 127 -28.04 0.62 12.12
C ASP A 127 -27.58 0.01 13.45
N SER A 128 -26.81 -1.07 13.42
CA SER A 128 -26.32 -1.72 14.63
C SER A 128 -25.41 -0.80 15.43
N PRO A 129 -25.61 -0.67 16.76
CA PRO A 129 -24.69 0.06 17.63
C PRO A 129 -23.32 -0.65 17.80
N LEU A 130 -23.19 -1.90 17.33
CA LEU A 130 -21.93 -2.66 17.35
C LEU A 130 -21.01 -2.28 16.18
N ASN A 131 -21.57 -1.68 15.12
CA ASN A 131 -20.79 -1.25 13.97
C ASN A 131 -19.85 -0.12 14.37
N LYS A 132 -18.55 -0.29 14.13
CA LYS A 132 -17.55 0.74 14.41
C LYS A 132 -16.35 0.65 13.48
N GLU A 133 -15.65 1.76 13.36
CA GLU A 133 -14.43 1.89 12.59
C GLU A 133 -13.37 2.60 13.43
N ASP A 134 -12.24 1.93 13.61
CA ASP A 134 -11.11 2.42 14.41
C ASP A 134 -9.92 2.68 13.48
N HIS A 135 -9.28 3.85 13.64
CA HIS A 135 -8.09 4.25 12.89
C HIS A 135 -6.96 4.58 13.88
N ASN A 136 -5.87 3.84 13.80
CA ASN A 136 -4.65 4.10 14.55
C ASN A 136 -3.60 4.74 13.65
N PRO A 137 -2.67 5.56 14.15
CA PRO A 137 -1.58 6.06 13.31
C PRO A 137 -0.74 4.89 12.78
N MET A 138 -0.30 4.98 11.52
CA MET A 138 0.71 4.06 11.02
C MET A 138 1.96 4.14 11.91
N PRO A 139 2.63 3.00 12.19
CA PRO A 139 3.91 3.04 12.89
C PRO A 139 4.88 3.91 12.09
N LYS A 140 5.77 4.62 12.81
CA LYS A 140 6.84 5.36 12.14
C LYS A 140 7.71 4.36 11.39
N GLN A 141 7.86 4.58 10.09
CA GLN A 141 8.68 3.76 9.20
C GLN A 141 9.85 4.57 8.68
N THR A 142 10.97 3.89 8.46
CA THR A 142 12.06 4.46 7.69
C THR A 142 11.70 4.54 6.21
N PHE A 143 12.44 5.32 5.42
CA PHE A 143 12.23 5.41 3.97
C PHE A 143 12.38 4.04 3.31
N GLU A 144 13.40 3.26 3.70
CA GLU A 144 13.61 1.90 3.20
C GLU A 144 12.45 0.96 3.58
N GLN A 145 11.99 1.02 4.84
CA GLN A 145 10.85 0.22 5.30
C GLN A 145 9.58 0.52 4.49
N TRP A 146 9.32 1.79 4.23
CA TRP A 146 8.21 2.21 3.38
C TRP A 146 8.40 1.72 1.93
N LEU A 147 9.61 1.83 1.38
CA LEU A 147 9.93 1.42 0.01
C LEU A 147 9.71 -0.08 -0.23
N TYR A 148 10.01 -0.93 0.75
CA TYR A 148 9.70 -2.37 0.68
C TYR A 148 8.21 -2.66 0.50
N THR A 149 7.35 -1.75 0.97
CA THR A 149 5.90 -1.86 0.86
C THR A 149 5.32 -1.04 -0.28
N SER A 150 6.11 -0.24 -1.02
CA SER A 150 5.62 0.59 -2.11
C SER A 150 5.74 -0.12 -3.47
N ASN A 151 4.94 0.30 -4.45
CA ASN A 151 5.05 -0.21 -5.83
C ASN A 151 6.15 0.49 -6.64
N ASP A 152 6.83 1.48 -6.04
CA ASP A 152 7.77 2.39 -6.72
C ASP A 152 9.23 2.09 -6.38
N ARG A 153 9.53 0.81 -6.09
CA ARG A 153 10.83 0.36 -5.61
C ARG A 153 11.98 0.82 -6.49
N ALA A 154 11.82 0.73 -7.81
CA ALA A 154 12.87 1.13 -8.75
C ALA A 154 13.23 2.63 -8.64
N LEU A 155 12.22 3.50 -8.52
CA LEU A 155 12.43 4.95 -8.37
C LEU A 155 13.04 5.27 -7.00
N GLY A 156 12.58 4.62 -5.94
CA GLY A 156 13.16 4.83 -4.60
C GLY A 156 14.59 4.32 -4.48
N ASP A 157 14.92 3.16 -5.06
CA ASP A 157 16.28 2.61 -5.09
C ASP A 157 17.25 3.57 -5.81
N GLN A 158 16.79 4.17 -6.91
CA GLN A 158 17.54 5.20 -7.65
C GLN A 158 17.80 6.45 -6.82
N VAL A 159 16.79 6.95 -6.10
CA VAL A 159 16.92 8.09 -5.19
C VAL A 159 17.89 7.77 -4.06
N SER A 160 17.74 6.62 -3.38
CA SER A 160 18.64 6.17 -2.32
C SER A 160 20.09 6.06 -2.80
N LYS A 161 20.30 5.50 -3.99
CA LYS A 161 21.63 5.43 -4.61
C LYS A 161 22.20 6.82 -4.91
N GLY A 162 21.38 7.73 -5.42
CA GLY A 162 21.78 9.10 -5.71
C GLY A 162 22.21 9.85 -4.45
N VAL A 163 21.42 9.77 -3.38
CA VAL A 163 21.74 10.39 -2.08
C VAL A 163 23.00 9.76 -1.46
N ALA A 164 23.14 8.42 -1.49
CA ALA A 164 24.34 7.76 -1.00
C ALA A 164 25.60 8.17 -1.78
N THR A 165 25.48 8.36 -3.09
CA THR A 165 26.57 8.87 -3.94
C THR A 165 26.93 10.31 -3.57
N LEU A 166 25.91 11.14 -3.31
CA LEU A 166 26.11 12.51 -2.86
C LEU A 166 26.82 12.56 -1.50
N ASP A 167 26.37 11.77 -0.52
CA ASP A 167 27.02 11.69 0.79
C ASP A 167 28.48 11.27 0.68
N ALA A 168 28.77 10.22 -0.10
CA ALA A 168 30.14 9.75 -0.33
C ALA A 168 31.02 10.83 -0.97
N ALA A 169 30.49 11.59 -1.95
CA ALA A 169 31.20 12.70 -2.59
C ALA A 169 31.56 13.83 -1.61
N HIS A 170 30.79 13.98 -0.52
CA HIS A 170 31.03 14.94 0.55
C HIS A 170 31.68 14.35 1.80
N GLY A 171 32.16 13.10 1.74
CA GLY A 171 32.81 12.43 2.87
C GLY A 171 31.87 12.12 4.04
N ARG A 172 30.56 12.06 3.78
CA ARG A 172 29.53 11.69 4.75
C ARG A 172 29.18 10.21 4.60
N THR A 173 28.83 9.59 5.73
CA THR A 173 28.12 8.31 5.74
C THR A 173 26.62 8.57 5.80
N PRO A 174 25.78 7.77 5.13
CA PRO A 174 24.32 7.91 5.23
C PRO A 174 23.84 7.96 6.69
N ASP A 175 23.00 8.96 6.99
CA ASP A 175 22.44 9.22 8.31
C ASP A 175 20.94 9.55 8.22
N GLU A 176 20.34 9.98 9.33
CA GLU A 176 18.92 10.34 9.38
C GLU A 176 18.57 11.50 8.44
N ALA A 177 19.50 12.43 8.19
CA ALA A 177 19.28 13.52 7.23
C ALA A 177 19.33 13.00 5.79
N SER A 178 20.19 12.02 5.50
CA SER A 178 20.20 11.30 4.22
C SER A 178 18.88 10.57 3.97
N GLU A 179 18.29 9.99 5.02
CA GLU A 179 17.01 9.30 4.93
C GLU A 179 15.84 10.26 4.63
N ARG A 180 15.78 11.39 5.34
CA ARG A 180 14.83 12.48 5.07
C ARG A 180 14.98 13.03 3.65
N MET A 181 16.23 13.16 3.20
CA MET A 181 16.54 13.58 1.84
C MET A 181 16.02 12.58 0.82
N CYS A 182 16.18 11.27 1.04
CA CYS A 182 15.60 10.24 0.16
C CYS A 182 14.07 10.40 0.04
N GLY A 183 13.37 10.53 1.17
CA GLY A 183 11.93 10.71 1.17
C GLY A 183 11.49 11.97 0.41
N SER A 184 12.15 13.09 0.67
CA SER A 184 11.84 14.39 0.04
C SER A 184 12.09 14.38 -1.46
N LEU A 185 13.22 13.82 -1.91
CA LEU A 185 13.58 13.75 -3.33
C LEU A 185 12.71 12.75 -4.10
N PHE A 186 12.31 11.65 -3.48
CA PHE A 186 11.34 10.72 -4.06
C PHE A 186 10.00 11.40 -4.30
N CYS A 187 9.50 12.16 -3.31
CA CYS A 187 8.26 12.92 -3.46
C CYS A 187 8.39 13.97 -4.57
N LEU A 188 9.48 14.75 -4.58
CA LEU A 188 9.78 15.75 -5.60
C LEU A 188 9.78 15.16 -7.02
N ALA A 189 10.38 13.98 -7.20
CA ALA A 189 10.40 13.29 -8.48
C ALA A 189 8.98 12.98 -8.96
N LYS A 190 8.13 12.42 -8.09
CA LYS A 190 6.73 12.07 -8.42
C LYS A 190 5.87 13.29 -8.72
N GLU A 191 6.03 14.37 -7.95
CA GLU A 191 5.32 15.64 -8.18
C GLU A 191 5.60 16.24 -9.55
N ASN A 192 6.83 16.07 -10.03
CA ASN A 192 7.27 16.62 -11.30
C ASN A 192 7.19 15.61 -12.44
N GLY A 193 6.55 14.45 -12.22
CA GLY A 193 6.31 13.44 -13.25
C GLY A 193 7.58 12.74 -13.75
N LEU A 194 8.65 12.71 -12.96
CA LEU A 194 9.84 11.94 -13.29
C LEU A 194 9.52 10.45 -13.11
N SER A 195 9.83 9.66 -14.14
CA SER A 195 9.64 8.20 -14.10
C SER A 195 10.87 7.46 -13.57
N ARG A 196 12.02 8.14 -13.50
CA ARG A 196 13.27 7.64 -12.91
C ARG A 196 14.13 8.80 -12.41
N VAL A 197 15.09 8.52 -11.56
CA VAL A 197 16.12 9.48 -11.11
C VAL A 197 17.49 8.92 -11.47
N ASP A 198 18.11 9.48 -12.51
CA ASP A 198 19.44 9.06 -12.96
C ASP A 198 20.54 9.74 -12.11
N HIS A 199 20.30 10.98 -11.65
CA HIS A 199 21.25 11.73 -10.82
C HIS A 199 20.58 12.52 -9.69
N VAL A 200 21.28 12.61 -8.57
CA VAL A 200 21.00 13.56 -7.48
C VAL A 200 22.19 14.51 -7.37
N LEU A 201 21.95 15.81 -7.57
CA LEU A 201 23.02 16.82 -7.70
C LEU A 201 22.76 18.03 -6.81
N LEU A 202 23.82 18.67 -6.32
CA LEU A 202 23.74 19.95 -5.63
C LEU A 202 23.88 21.11 -6.61
N SER A 203 23.26 22.24 -6.29
CA SER A 203 23.46 23.49 -7.04
C SER A 203 24.91 23.94 -6.98
N GLY A 204 25.43 24.44 -8.11
CA GLY A 204 26.62 25.29 -8.09
C GLY A 204 26.32 26.66 -7.43
N PRO A 205 27.35 27.48 -7.20
CA PRO A 205 27.16 28.84 -6.70
C PRO A 205 26.49 29.69 -7.78
N ASN A 206 25.48 30.48 -7.41
CA ASN A 206 24.78 31.39 -8.30
C ASN A 206 24.43 32.71 -7.57
N ALA A 207 23.70 33.61 -8.24
CA ALA A 207 23.31 34.89 -7.64
C ALA A 207 22.39 34.74 -6.40
N GLU A 208 21.78 33.57 -6.23
CA GLU A 208 20.78 33.27 -5.19
C GLU A 208 21.35 32.48 -4.01
N GLY A 209 22.59 31.99 -4.10
CA GLY A 209 23.18 31.18 -3.03
C GLY A 209 24.56 30.60 -3.33
N HIS A 210 25.11 29.97 -2.30
CA HIS A 210 26.37 29.22 -2.40
C HIS A 210 26.12 27.81 -2.97
N THR A 211 27.20 27.09 -3.24
CA THR A 211 27.11 25.67 -3.63
C THR A 211 26.27 24.88 -2.63
N GLY A 212 25.32 24.10 -3.11
CA GLY A 212 24.46 23.25 -2.28
C GLY A 212 23.25 23.93 -1.66
N THR A 213 22.90 25.16 -2.05
CA THR A 213 21.63 25.79 -1.65
C THR A 213 20.42 24.93 -2.06
N ASN A 214 20.45 24.38 -3.27
CA ASN A 214 19.40 23.47 -3.76
C ASN A 214 19.97 22.08 -4.07
N VAL A 215 19.10 21.09 -3.98
CA VAL A 215 19.32 19.72 -4.45
C VAL A 215 18.37 19.42 -5.60
N PHE A 216 18.86 18.69 -6.59
CA PHE A 216 18.17 18.35 -7.83
C PHE A 216 18.01 16.85 -7.97
N VAL A 217 16.84 16.41 -8.43
CA VAL A 217 16.65 15.10 -9.07
C VAL A 217 16.66 15.31 -10.57
N VAL A 218 17.42 14.50 -11.31
CA VAL A 218 17.57 14.61 -12.76
C VAL A 218 17.29 13.26 -13.42
N GLN A 219 16.49 13.29 -14.48
CA GLN A 219 16.23 12.19 -15.39
C GLN A 219 16.91 12.48 -16.73
N GLY A 220 17.80 11.59 -17.15
CA GLY A 220 18.70 11.75 -18.29
C GLY A 220 20.07 12.29 -17.88
N GLU A 221 20.96 12.40 -18.86
CA GLU A 221 22.30 12.94 -18.66
C GLU A 221 22.23 14.47 -18.44
N PRO A 222 22.86 15.05 -17.40
CA PRO A 222 22.80 16.49 -17.14
C PRO A 222 23.29 17.38 -18.29
N SER A 223 24.16 16.88 -19.16
CA SER A 223 24.62 17.60 -20.36
C SER A 223 23.64 17.52 -21.54
N ASP A 224 22.66 16.62 -21.51
CA ASP A 224 21.63 16.50 -22.54
C ASP A 224 20.58 17.60 -22.33
N PRO A 225 20.32 18.49 -23.31
CA PRO A 225 19.29 19.52 -23.19
C PRO A 225 17.87 18.96 -23.00
N ALA A 226 17.62 17.69 -23.32
CA ALA A 226 16.34 17.02 -23.12
C ALA A 226 16.16 16.41 -21.72
N HIS A 227 17.12 16.57 -20.80
CA HIS A 227 16.95 16.07 -19.44
C HIS A 227 15.75 16.72 -18.75
N LEU A 228 15.07 15.95 -17.91
CA LEU A 228 14.07 16.47 -16.99
C LEU A 228 14.72 16.66 -15.62
N ARG A 229 14.36 17.73 -14.92
CA ARG A 229 14.85 17.96 -13.57
C ARG A 229 13.81 18.64 -12.70
N ALA A 230 13.91 18.38 -11.41
CA ALA A 230 13.19 19.11 -10.38
C ALA A 230 14.17 19.44 -9.25
N SER A 231 13.87 20.49 -8.48
CA SER A 231 14.74 20.95 -7.40
C SER A 231 13.97 21.40 -6.18
N MET A 232 14.63 21.33 -5.03
CA MET A 232 14.16 21.92 -3.78
C MET A 232 15.34 22.42 -2.93
N PRO A 233 15.09 23.27 -1.93
CA PRO A 233 16.14 23.66 -0.98
C PRO A 233 16.72 22.45 -0.27
N THR A 234 18.05 22.34 -0.23
CA THR A 234 18.74 21.20 0.42
C THR A 234 18.39 21.12 1.91
N ALA A 235 18.24 22.27 2.56
CA ALA A 235 17.83 22.35 3.96
C ALA A 235 16.42 21.75 4.17
N THR A 236 15.48 22.04 3.28
CA THR A 236 14.14 21.43 3.32
C THR A 236 14.23 19.92 3.14
N ALA A 237 14.95 19.45 2.12
CA ALA A 237 15.12 18.02 1.87
C ALA A 237 15.71 17.26 3.07
N ALA A 238 16.68 17.85 3.78
CA ALA A 238 17.34 17.24 4.92
C ALA A 238 16.52 17.32 6.24
N GLN A 239 15.50 18.18 6.31
CA GLN A 239 14.73 18.43 7.53
C GLN A 239 13.32 17.88 7.50
N THR A 240 12.71 17.73 6.32
CA THR A 240 11.35 17.18 6.19
C THR A 240 11.31 15.75 6.73
N PRO A 241 10.47 15.46 7.74
CA PRO A 241 10.35 14.11 8.26
C PRO A 241 9.90 13.12 7.19
N VAL A 242 10.48 11.92 7.16
CA VAL A 242 10.19 10.88 6.16
C VAL A 242 8.68 10.62 6.03
N HIS A 243 7.98 10.49 7.15
CA HIS A 243 6.53 10.21 7.16
C HIS A 243 5.69 11.28 6.44
N GLU A 244 6.10 12.55 6.46
CA GLU A 244 5.41 13.62 5.74
C GLU A 244 5.59 13.47 4.23
N SER A 245 6.83 13.23 3.79
CA SER A 245 7.13 12.99 2.37
C SER A 245 6.41 11.76 1.82
N MET A 246 6.29 10.69 2.62
CA MET A 246 5.61 9.47 2.19
C MET A 246 4.10 9.66 2.09
N ALA A 247 3.48 10.33 3.07
CA ALA A 247 2.06 10.68 3.00
C ALA A 247 1.75 11.56 1.78
N GLN A 248 2.67 12.42 1.37
CA GLN A 248 2.55 13.21 0.15
C GLN A 248 2.68 12.34 -1.12
N ALA A 249 3.68 11.47 -1.17
CA ALA A 249 3.87 10.55 -2.30
C ALA A 249 2.69 9.59 -2.52
N GLU A 250 2.06 9.11 -1.44
CA GLU A 250 0.86 8.28 -1.50
C GLU A 250 -0.33 9.05 -2.09
N ARG A 251 -0.57 10.29 -1.64
CA ARG A 251 -1.62 11.15 -2.19
C ARG A 251 -1.45 11.37 -3.69
N LEU A 252 -0.23 11.64 -4.15
CA LEU A 252 0.07 11.81 -5.58
C LEU A 252 -0.24 10.55 -6.40
N THR A 253 0.10 9.39 -5.85
CA THR A 253 -0.19 8.09 -6.48
C THR A 253 -1.70 7.88 -6.60
N GLN A 254 -2.45 8.14 -5.53
CA GLN A 254 -3.90 8.00 -5.53
C GLN A 254 -4.56 8.93 -6.55
N THR A 255 -4.14 10.19 -6.61
CA THR A 255 -4.68 11.15 -7.60
C THR A 255 -4.38 10.72 -9.04
N GLN A 256 -3.17 10.24 -9.34
CA GLN A 256 -2.82 9.73 -10.67
C GLN A 256 -3.64 8.49 -11.05
N GLN A 257 -3.83 7.55 -10.12
CA GLN A 257 -4.64 6.35 -10.34
C GLN A 257 -6.11 6.68 -10.59
N GLN A 258 -6.69 7.60 -9.82
CA GLN A 258 -8.06 8.06 -10.03
C GLN A 258 -8.24 8.74 -11.39
N ALA A 259 -7.28 9.58 -11.80
CA ALA A 259 -7.32 10.23 -13.11
C ALA A 259 -7.24 9.20 -14.25
N ALA A 260 -6.36 8.19 -14.15
CA ALA A 260 -6.26 7.12 -15.13
C ALA A 260 -7.55 6.29 -15.24
N GLN A 261 -8.15 5.91 -14.11
CA GLN A 261 -9.41 5.17 -14.09
C GLN A 261 -10.58 5.95 -14.74
N GLN A 262 -10.63 7.27 -14.53
CA GLN A 262 -11.64 8.12 -15.17
C GLN A 262 -11.43 8.24 -16.68
N GLN A 263 -10.18 8.28 -17.15
CA GLN A 263 -9.85 8.30 -18.58
C GLN A 263 -10.23 6.97 -19.26
N ASP A 264 -9.93 5.84 -18.63
CA ASP A 264 -10.32 4.52 -19.15
C ASP A 264 -11.85 4.39 -19.23
N HIS A 265 -12.57 4.84 -18.19
CA HIS A 265 -14.04 4.84 -18.20
C HIS A 265 -14.62 5.74 -19.29
N ALA A 266 -14.05 6.93 -19.49
CA ALA A 266 -14.47 7.83 -20.55
C ALA A 266 -14.28 7.20 -21.93
N GLN A 267 -13.13 6.54 -22.19
CA GLN A 267 -12.87 5.85 -23.45
C GLN A 267 -13.82 4.67 -23.69
N VAL A 268 -14.13 3.88 -22.66
CA VAL A 268 -15.07 2.75 -22.78
C VAL A 268 -16.50 3.26 -23.07
N GLN A 269 -16.93 4.33 -22.41
CA GLN A 269 -18.22 4.97 -22.71
C GLN A 269 -18.27 5.54 -24.13
N GLU A 270 -17.18 6.16 -24.60
CA GLU A 270 -17.11 6.71 -25.96
C GLU A 270 -17.16 5.61 -27.03
N GLN A 271 -16.47 4.49 -26.83
CA GLN A 271 -16.51 3.33 -27.73
C GLN A 271 -17.89 2.67 -27.74
N GLN A 272 -18.57 2.55 -26.58
CA GLN A 272 -19.94 2.05 -26.51
C GLN A 272 -20.94 2.99 -27.18
N ALA A 273 -20.81 4.31 -26.97
CA ALA A 273 -21.65 5.31 -27.63
C ALA A 273 -21.44 5.35 -29.16
N ALA A 274 -20.21 5.12 -29.62
CA ALA A 274 -19.89 5.02 -31.05
C ALA A 274 -20.46 3.73 -31.67
N ALA A 275 -20.44 2.60 -30.95
CA ALA A 275 -21.01 1.34 -31.40
C ALA A 275 -22.55 1.41 -31.52
N VAL A 276 -23.23 2.10 -30.59
CA VAL A 276 -24.70 2.30 -30.64
C VAL A 276 -25.12 3.26 -31.77
N ARG A 277 -24.24 4.16 -32.23
CA ARG A 277 -24.53 5.07 -33.37
C ARG A 277 -24.35 4.43 -34.75
N MET A 278 -23.69 3.27 -34.84
CA MET A 278 -23.45 2.55 -36.10
C MET A 278 -24.34 1.30 -36.29
N GLY A 279 -25.26 1.02 -35.36
CA GLY A 279 -26.31 0.01 -35.48
C GLY A 279 -27.67 0.63 -35.71
#